data_AF-A0A358KM51-F1
#
_entry.id   AF-A0A358KM51-F1
#
_cell.length_a   1.000
_cell.length_b   1.000
_cell.length_c   1.000
_cell.angle_alpha   90.00
_cell.angle_beta   90.00
_cell.angle_gamma   90.00
#
_symmetry.space_group_name_H-M   'P 1'
#
loop_
_entity.id
_entity.type
_entity.pdbx_description
1 polymer ?
#
loop_
_entity_poly.entity_id
_entity_poly.type
_entity_poly.pdbx_seq_one_letter_code
_entity_poly.pdbx_strand_id
1 'polypeptide(L)' 'LVSAGAKAMPKKLLAQLKDGGRAVIPVGETFQDMVVVDRRGDEFKQTKYPGFVFVPLVSK' A
#
# COMPACT_ATOMS: atom_id res chain seq x y z
N LEU A 1 4.90 8.43 -8.90
CA LEU A 1 3.84 7.46 -9.28
C LEU A 1 4.38 6.06 -9.03
N VAL A 2 3.87 5.35 -8.03
CA VAL A 2 4.17 3.92 -7.80
C VAL A 2 2.98 3.15 -8.35
N SER A 3 3.19 2.47 -9.47
CA SER A 3 2.16 1.85 -10.33
C SER A 3 2.04 0.33 -10.20
N ALA A 4 2.70 -0.29 -9.22
CA ALA A 4 2.63 -1.74 -9.04
C ALA A 4 1.93 -2.05 -7.71
N GLY A 5 0.69 -2.57 -7.80
CA GLY A 5 0.07 -3.24 -6.67
C GLY A 5 1.00 -4.37 -6.21
N ALA A 6 1.29 -4.42 -4.91
CA ALA A 6 2.14 -5.45 -4.34
C ALA A 6 1.26 -6.61 -3.86
N LYS A 7 1.68 -7.88 -4.04
CA LYS A 7 0.94 -9.02 -3.47
C LYS A 7 0.85 -8.95 -1.93
N ALA A 8 1.79 -8.24 -1.30
CA ALA A 8 1.83 -7.98 0.13
C ALA A 8 2.56 -6.65 0.41
N MET A 9 2.29 -6.04 1.57
CA MET A 9 2.96 -4.81 2.01
C MET A 9 4.48 -5.01 2.10
N PRO A 10 5.30 -4.29 1.30
CA PRO A 10 6.74 -4.50 1.33
C PRO A 10 7.34 -3.95 2.62
N LYS A 11 8.02 -4.80 3.42
CA LYS A 11 8.72 -4.37 4.64
C LYS A 11 9.76 -3.27 4.40
N LYS A 12 10.38 -3.24 3.22
CA LYS A 12 11.32 -2.19 2.81
C LYS A 12 10.66 -0.81 2.73
N LEU A 13 9.39 -0.73 2.30
CA LEU A 13 8.64 0.53 2.24
C LEU A 13 8.28 1.04 3.62
N LEU A 14 7.92 0.13 4.55
CA LEU A 14 7.70 0.47 5.96
C LEU A 14 8.98 1.02 6.61
N ALA A 15 10.13 0.42 6.30
CA ALA A 15 11.42 0.90 6.81
C ALA A 15 11.83 2.27 6.23
N GLN A 16 11.35 2.62 5.03
CA GLN A 16 11.59 3.93 4.41
C GLN A 16 10.63 5.03 4.89
N LEU A 17 9.54 4.67 5.58
CA LEU A 17 8.61 5.67 6.11
C LEU A 17 9.29 6.45 7.23
N LYS A 18 9.29 7.78 7.13
CA LYS A 18 9.67 8.65 8.24
C LYS A 18 8.63 8.58 9.35
N ASP A 19 9.01 8.99 10.56
CA ASP A 19 8.04 9.14 11.64
C ASP A 19 6.95 10.15 11.25
N GLY A 20 5.70 9.83 11.58
CA GLY A 20 4.50 10.54 11.10
C GLY A 20 4.18 10.32 9.62
N GLY A 21 4.95 9.49 8.91
CA GLY A 21 4.74 9.18 7.50
C GLY A 21 3.55 8.26 7.29
N ARG A 22 2.88 8.43 6.14
CA ARG A 22 1.78 7.57 5.69
C ARG A 22 2.13 6.90 4.36
N ALA A 23 1.96 5.59 4.31
CA ALA A 23 2.00 4.81 3.09
C ALA A 23 0.58 4.47 2.66
N VAL A 24 0.27 4.59 1.37
CA VAL A 24 -0.97 4.11 0.78
C VAL A 24 -0.60 3.24 -0.39
N ILE A 25 -0.92 1.95 -0.32
CA ILE A 25 -0.52 0.96 -1.32
C ILE A 25 -1.70 0.04 -1.62
N PRO A 26 -2.10 -0.11 -2.90
CA PRO A 26 -3.03 -1.16 -3.28
C PRO A 26 -2.35 -2.53 -3.18
N VAL A 27 -2.97 -3.45 -2.46
CA VAL A 27 -2.47 -4.82 -2.25
C VAL A 27 -3.47 -5.80 -2.84
N GLY A 28 -3.04 -6.59 -3.82
CA GLY A 28 -3.89 -7.57 -4.50
C GLY A 28 -3.59 -7.69 -6.00
N GLU A 29 -4.09 -8.76 -6.62
CA GLU A 29 -3.88 -9.05 -8.05
C GLU A 29 -5.07 -8.60 -8.92
N THR A 30 -6.22 -9.28 -8.83
CA THR A 30 -7.41 -8.94 -9.63
C THR A 30 -8.38 -8.02 -8.87
N PHE A 31 -8.53 -8.27 -7.57
CA PHE A 31 -9.20 -7.38 -6.62
C PHE A 31 -8.11 -6.84 -5.70
N GLN A 32 -8.09 -5.52 -5.52
CA GLN A 32 -7.08 -4.86 -4.70
C GLN A 32 -7.74 -4.29 -3.45
N ASP A 33 -7.12 -4.53 -2.30
CA ASP A 33 -7.46 -3.83 -1.08
C ASP A 33 -6.52 -2.64 -0.94
N MET A 34 -7.07 -1.46 -0.68
CA MET A 34 -6.22 -0.31 -0.39
C MET A 34 -5.71 -0.42 1.04
N VAL A 35 -4.41 -0.55 1.20
CA VAL A 35 -3.76 -0.65 2.50
C VAL A 35 -3.12 0.69 2.82
N VAL A 36 -3.57 1.29 3.91
CA VAL A 36 -2.98 2.50 4.48
C VAL A 36 -2.16 2.10 5.69
N VAL A 37 -0.91 2.55 5.76
CA VAL A 37 -0.05 2.37 6.93
C VAL A 37 0.41 3.72 7.44
N ASP A 38 0.07 4.03 8.67
CA ASP A 38 0.55 5.19 9.40
C ASP A 38 1.70 4.77 10.33
N ARG A 39 2.87 5.41 10.20
CA ARG A 39 3.97 5.24 11.15
C ARG A 39 3.83 6.26 12.29
N ARG A 40 3.88 5.78 13.53
CA ARG A 40 3.89 6.58 14.77
C ARG A 40 5.03 6.10 15.66
N GLY A 41 6.18 6.73 15.56
CA GLY A 41 7.43 6.30 16.19
C GLY A 41 7.84 4.91 15.69
N ASP A 42 7.75 3.93 16.59
CA ASP A 42 8.06 2.52 16.34
C ASP A 42 6.81 1.68 16.03
N GLU A 43 5.62 2.27 16.10
CA GLU A 43 4.36 1.60 15.79
C GLU A 43 3.94 1.84 14.34
N PHE A 44 3.42 0.79 13.71
CA PHE A 44 2.83 0.84 12.38
C PHE A 44 1.35 0.50 12.49
N LYS A 45 0.48 1.48 12.26
CA LYS A 45 -0.96 1.27 12.24
C LYS A 45 -1.40 0.96 10.81
N GLN A 46 -1.81 -0.27 10.56
CA GLN A 46 -2.33 -0.71 9.26
C GLN A 46 -3.85 -0.66 9.24
N THR A 47 -4.41 -0.04 8.20
CA THR A 47 -5.84 -0.03 7.91
C THR A 47 -6.06 -0.58 6.51
N LYS A 48 -6.96 -1.56 6.37
CA LYS A 48 -7.31 -2.14 5.07
C LYS A 48 -8.68 -1.65 4.64
N TYR A 49 -8.78 -1.17 3.42
CA TYR A 49 -10.01 -0.75 2.78
C TYR A 49 -10.28 -1.70 1.60
N PRO A 50 -11.16 -2.70 1.77
CA PRO A 50 -11.50 -3.63 0.71
C PRO A 50 -12.43 -3.00 -0.33
N GLY A 51 -12.54 -3.63 -1.50
CA GLY A 51 -13.51 -3.26 -2.53
C GLY A 51 -12.99 -2.29 -3.59
N PHE A 52 -11.67 -2.20 -3.78
CA PHE A 52 -11.09 -1.44 -4.90
C PHE A 52 -10.80 -2.38 -6.07
N VAL A 53 -11.31 -2.02 -7.24
CA VAL A 53 -10.98 -2.67 -8.51
C VAL A 53 -10.32 -1.61 -9.37
N PHE A 54 -8.98 -1.66 -9.46
CA PHE A 54 -8.25 -0.82 -10.39
C PHE A 54 -8.27 -1.48 -11.77
N VAL A 55 -8.47 -0.67 -12.80
CA VAL A 55 -8.36 -1.14 -14.19
C VAL A 55 -6.93 -1.63 -14.45
N PRO A 56 -6.74 -2.76 -15.17
CA PRO A 56 -5.41 -3.22 -15.52
C PRO A 56 -4.70 -2.15 -16.35
N LEU A 57 -3.47 -1.82 -15.95
CA LEU A 57 -2.68 -0.79 -16.60
C LEU A 57 -2.25 -1.25 -17.99
N VAL A 58 -2.91 -0.74 -19.02
CA VAL A 58 -2.61 -1.05 -20.42
C VAL A 58 -1.27 -0.40 -20.75
N SER A 59 -0.24 -1.22 -20.93
CA SER A 59 1.05 -0.78 -21.47
C SER A 59 0.97 -0.88 -23.00
N LYS A 60 1.17 0.22 -23.72
CA LYS A 60 1.41 0.21 -25.16
C LYS A 60 2.84 0.65 -25.43
#